data_AF-A0A536ZC40-F1
#
_entry.id   AF-A0A536ZC40-F1
#
_cell.length_a   1.000
_cell.length_b   1.000
_cell.length_c   1.000
_cell.angle_alpha   90.00
_cell.angle_beta   90.00
_cell.angle_gamma   90.00
#
_symmetry.space_group_name_H-M   'P 1'
#
loop_
_entity.id
_entity.type
_entity.pdbx_description
1 polymer ?
#
loop_
_entity_poly.entity_id
_entity_poly.type
_entity_poly.pdbx_seq_one_letter_code
_entity_poly.pdbx_strand_id
1 'polypeptide(L)'
;VLGAALNEVFVPILQKQFPEIEDFYLPPEGCSYRLAVVSMKKQYPGHAKRVMFGIWSTLRQFMYTKFIIVTDDDVDIRQWKEVVWALTTRVDAARDTLIVENTPIDYLDFASPVAGLGSKMGIDATNKWPAETSRAWGRTIAMQAEVKNRVDRLWKDLGL
;
A
#
# COMPACT_ATOMS: atom_id res chain seq x y z
N VAL A 1 9.39 -10.03 14.46
CA VAL A 1 10.39 -8.95 14.68
C VAL A 1 11.52 -8.95 13.63
N LEU A 2 12.01 -10.11 13.14
CA LEU A 2 13.01 -10.15 12.03
C LEU A 2 12.48 -9.66 10.66
N GLY A 3 11.28 -10.07 10.25
CA GLY A 3 10.70 -9.66 8.95
C GLY A 3 10.42 -8.15 8.83
N ALA A 4 10.08 -7.49 9.93
CA ALA A 4 9.84 -6.04 9.94
C ALA A 4 11.14 -5.24 9.77
N ALA A 5 12.26 -5.71 10.33
CA ALA A 5 13.57 -5.08 10.17
C ALA A 5 14.10 -5.20 8.73
N LEU A 6 13.73 -6.25 8.00
CA LEU A 6 14.06 -6.40 6.58
C LEU A 6 13.37 -5.32 5.72
N ASN A 7 12.19 -4.83 6.11
CA ASN A 7 11.52 -3.73 5.38
C ASN A 7 12.37 -2.45 5.41
N GLU A 8 13.02 -2.14 6.53
CA GLU A 8 13.88 -0.94 6.63
C GLU A 8 15.08 -1.00 5.67
N VAL A 9 15.53 -2.20 5.31
CA VAL A 9 16.61 -2.39 4.33
C VAL A 9 16.10 -2.26 2.89
N PHE A 10 14.90 -2.75 2.60
CA PHE A 10 14.36 -2.76 1.24
C PHE A 10 13.70 -1.44 0.82
N VAL A 11 13.13 -0.67 1.77
CA VAL A 11 12.48 0.62 1.47
C VAL A 11 13.43 1.57 0.73
N PRO A 12 14.68 1.84 1.17
CA PRO A 12 15.58 2.73 0.44
C PRO A 12 15.95 2.23 -0.95
N ILE A 13 15.98 0.91 -1.17
CA ILE A 13 16.26 0.31 -2.48
C ILE A 13 15.09 0.53 -3.43
N LEU A 14 13.86 0.30 -2.94
CA LEU A 14 12.64 0.58 -3.70
C LEU A 14 12.53 2.06 -4.03
N GLN A 15 12.80 2.95 -3.07
CA GLN A 15 12.77 4.41 -3.27
C GLN A 15 13.76 4.91 -4.32
N LYS A 16 14.92 4.27 -4.47
CA LYS A 16 15.85 4.60 -5.55
C LYS A 16 15.27 4.31 -6.94
N GLN A 17 14.48 3.25 -7.07
CA GLN A 17 13.85 2.87 -8.34
C GLN A 17 12.52 3.58 -8.57
N PHE A 18 11.77 3.80 -7.50
CA PHE A 18 10.44 4.41 -7.46
C PHE A 18 10.46 5.53 -6.40
N PRO A 19 10.98 6.72 -6.72
CA PRO A 19 11.03 7.86 -5.80
C PRO A 19 9.65 8.32 -5.31
N GLU A 20 8.59 7.90 -6.00
CA GLU A 20 7.21 8.10 -5.60
C GLU A 20 6.79 7.29 -4.37
N ILE A 21 7.51 6.24 -3.97
CA ILE A 21 7.19 5.43 -2.78
C ILE A 21 7.66 6.14 -1.51
N GLU A 22 6.75 6.42 -0.58
CA GLU A 22 7.08 7.03 0.72
C GLU A 22 7.39 5.97 1.78
N ASP A 23 6.59 4.92 1.85
CA ASP A 23 6.82 3.77 2.73
C ASP A 23 6.34 2.48 2.05
N PHE A 24 6.94 1.37 2.46
CA PHE A 24 6.61 0.02 1.99
C PHE A 24 6.60 -0.94 3.18
N TYR A 25 5.47 -1.60 3.38
CA TYR A 25 5.24 -2.44 4.55
C TYR A 25 4.76 -3.83 4.16
N LEU A 26 5.42 -4.84 4.74
CA LEU A 26 5.00 -6.25 4.69
C LEU A 26 4.48 -6.64 6.08
N PRO A 27 3.15 -6.70 6.27
CA PRO A 27 2.55 -7.06 7.56
C PRO A 27 2.94 -8.49 7.97
N PRO A 28 3.40 -8.73 9.22
CA PRO A 28 3.76 -10.07 9.71
C PRO A 28 2.64 -11.12 9.55
N GLU A 29 1.40 -10.70 9.78
CA GLU A 29 0.16 -11.46 9.60
C GLU A 29 -0.09 -11.88 8.14
N GLY A 30 0.50 -11.17 7.17
CA GLY A 30 0.58 -11.57 5.77
C GLY A 30 1.71 -12.57 5.49
N CYS A 31 2.06 -13.39 6.48
CA CYS A 31 3.19 -14.31 6.47
C CYS A 31 4.52 -13.62 6.11
N SER A 32 4.69 -12.34 6.43
CA SER A 32 5.88 -11.50 6.15
C SER A 32 6.22 -11.23 4.67
N TYR A 33 5.51 -11.80 3.68
CA TYR A 33 5.79 -11.53 2.25
C TYR A 33 4.57 -11.62 1.32
N ARG A 34 3.43 -12.18 1.75
CA ARG A 34 2.29 -12.46 0.86
C ARG A 34 1.43 -11.23 0.60
N LEU A 35 1.48 -10.24 1.47
CA LEU A 35 0.77 -8.97 1.37
C LEU A 35 1.77 -7.82 1.52
N ALA A 36 1.70 -6.86 0.61
CA ALA A 36 2.38 -5.57 0.73
C ALA A 36 1.36 -4.44 0.77
N VAL A 37 1.63 -3.45 1.63
CA VAL A 37 0.94 -2.17 1.62
C VAL A 37 1.97 -1.11 1.26
N VAL A 38 1.60 -0.21 0.36
CA VAL A 38 2.51 0.78 -0.23
C VAL A 38 1.89 2.16 -0.02
N SER A 39 2.67 3.07 0.52
CA SER A 39 2.33 4.49 0.59
C SER A 39 3.10 5.22 -0.51
N MET A 40 2.43 6.08 -1.28
CA MET A 40 3.06 6.77 -2.41
C MET A 40 2.55 8.19 -2.64
N LYS A 41 3.42 9.03 -3.21
CA LYS A 41 3.07 10.34 -3.77
C LYS A 41 2.59 10.18 -5.20
N LYS A 42 1.27 10.12 -5.39
CA LYS A 42 0.65 10.03 -6.72
C LYS A 42 0.92 11.30 -7.53
N GLN A 43 1.32 11.12 -8.80
CA GLN A 43 1.72 12.23 -9.69
C GLN A 43 0.88 12.29 -10.98
N TYR A 44 0.19 11.20 -11.34
CA TYR A 44 -0.64 11.12 -12.53
C TYR A 44 -1.69 10.00 -12.41
N PRO A 45 -2.75 10.03 -13.24
CA PRO A 45 -3.73 8.95 -13.35
C PRO A 45 -3.08 7.60 -13.70
N GLY A 46 -3.47 6.53 -12.99
CA GLY A 46 -2.95 5.18 -13.19
C GLY A 46 -1.59 4.90 -12.53
N HIS A 47 -1.02 5.86 -11.79
CA HIS A 47 0.31 5.72 -11.18
C HIS A 47 0.45 4.48 -10.27
N ALA A 48 -0.61 4.17 -9.51
CA ALA A 48 -0.63 3.00 -8.61
C ALA A 48 -0.37 1.68 -9.35
N LYS A 49 -0.89 1.52 -10.57
CA LYS A 49 -0.66 0.31 -11.39
C LYS A 49 0.81 0.16 -11.77
N ARG A 50 1.51 1.25 -12.10
CA ARG A 50 2.96 1.22 -12.38
C ARG A 50 3.73 0.71 -11.16
N VAL A 51 3.38 1.19 -9.97
CA VAL A 51 4.01 0.75 -8.71
C VAL A 51 3.73 -0.73 -8.44
N MET A 52 2.48 -1.20 -8.63
CA MET A 52 2.12 -2.63 -8.47
C MET A 52 2.98 -3.53 -9.37
N PHE A 53 3.04 -3.23 -10.68
CA PHE A 53 3.87 -4.00 -11.61
C PHE A 53 5.35 -3.92 -11.25
N GLY A 54 5.84 -2.75 -10.86
CA GLY A 54 7.22 -2.54 -10.41
C GLY A 54 7.59 -3.43 -9.22
N ILE A 55 6.72 -3.53 -8.21
CA ILE A 55 6.94 -4.39 -7.04
C ILE A 55 6.98 -5.87 -7.44
N TRP A 56 6.07 -6.32 -8.30
CA TRP A 56 6.04 -7.72 -8.75
C TRP A 56 7.20 -8.10 -9.67
N SER A 57 7.88 -7.13 -10.29
CA SER A 57 8.93 -7.40 -11.28
C SER A 57 10.36 -7.10 -10.82
N THR A 58 10.56 -6.09 -9.97
CA THR A 58 11.91 -5.51 -9.77
C THR A 58 12.77 -6.32 -8.82
N LEU A 59 12.23 -6.68 -7.65
CA LEU A 59 12.98 -7.37 -6.60
C LEU A 59 12.47 -8.80 -6.44
N ARG A 60 13.39 -9.77 -6.49
CA ARG A 60 13.06 -11.20 -6.39
C ARG A 60 12.32 -11.54 -5.09
N GLN A 61 12.61 -10.81 -4.02
CA GLN A 61 12.01 -10.95 -2.70
C GLN A 61 10.48 -10.70 -2.72
N PHE A 62 9.97 -9.91 -3.66
CA PHE A 62 8.55 -9.53 -3.75
C PHE A 62 7.80 -10.21 -4.90
N MET A 63 8.49 -11.05 -5.69
CA MET A 63 7.88 -11.78 -6.82
C MET A 63 6.73 -12.70 -6.40
N TYR A 64 6.73 -13.20 -5.16
CA TYR A 64 5.67 -14.07 -4.62
C TYR A 64 4.65 -13.32 -3.76
N THR A 65 4.76 -12.00 -3.63
CA THR A 65 3.73 -11.19 -2.97
C THR A 65 2.44 -11.26 -3.77
N LYS A 66 1.42 -11.88 -3.17
CA LYS A 66 0.12 -12.14 -3.80
C LYS A 66 -0.77 -10.91 -3.85
N PHE A 67 -0.73 -10.11 -2.79
CA PHE A 67 -1.61 -8.97 -2.60
C PHE A 67 -0.78 -7.69 -2.46
N ILE A 68 -1.15 -6.66 -3.20
CA ILE A 68 -0.60 -5.31 -3.05
C ILE A 68 -1.76 -4.33 -2.84
N ILE A 69 -1.68 -3.52 -1.80
CA ILE A 69 -2.57 -2.38 -1.59
C ILE A 69 -1.73 -1.12 -1.76
N VAL A 70 -2.12 -0.24 -2.67
CA VAL A 70 -1.45 1.05 -2.89
C VAL A 70 -2.32 2.17 -2.34
N THR A 71 -1.73 3.02 -1.50
CA THR A 71 -2.37 4.15 -0.82
C THR A 71 -1.59 5.43 -1.06
N ASP A 72 -2.19 6.59 -0.83
CA ASP A 72 -1.46 7.87 -0.87
C ASP A 72 -0.56 8.04 0.37
N ASP A 73 0.22 9.11 0.40
CA ASP A 73 1.15 9.48 1.47
C ASP A 73 0.48 10.01 2.75
N ASP A 74 -0.84 10.17 2.74
CA ASP A 74 -1.65 10.55 3.91
C ASP A 74 -2.14 9.37 4.75
N VAL A 75 -1.76 8.13 4.41
CA VAL A 75 -2.17 6.91 5.09
C VAL A 75 -0.98 6.27 5.80
N ASP A 76 -1.07 6.08 7.13
CA ASP A 76 -0.12 5.24 7.85
C ASP A 76 -0.38 3.76 7.53
N ILE A 77 0.44 3.21 6.63
CA ILE A 77 0.33 1.84 6.14
C ILE A 77 0.65 0.77 7.19
N ARG A 78 1.16 1.16 8.36
CA ARG A 78 1.41 0.26 9.51
C ARG A 78 0.21 0.19 10.45
N GLN A 79 -0.80 1.04 10.23
CA GLN A 79 -2.04 1.08 10.99
C GLN A 79 -3.22 0.61 10.15
N TRP A 80 -3.69 -0.62 10.38
CA TRP A 80 -4.77 -1.21 9.60
C TRP A 80 -6.07 -0.40 9.57
N LYS A 81 -6.36 0.36 10.62
CA LYS A 81 -7.53 1.24 10.65
C LYS A 81 -7.48 2.26 9.51
N GLU A 82 -6.30 2.79 9.20
CA GLU A 82 -6.11 3.75 8.12
C GLU A 82 -6.10 3.08 6.74
N VAL A 83 -5.45 1.93 6.61
CA VAL A 83 -5.45 1.15 5.35
C VAL A 83 -6.86 0.71 4.97
N VAL A 84 -7.64 0.22 5.93
CA VAL A 84 -9.04 -0.16 5.73
C VAL A 84 -9.91 1.05 5.42
N TRP A 85 -9.65 2.20 6.05
CA TRP A 85 -10.33 3.45 5.70
C TRP A 85 -10.05 3.87 4.25
N ALA A 86 -8.80 3.83 3.81
CA ALA A 86 -8.43 4.15 2.42
C ALA A 86 -9.13 3.19 1.43
N LEU A 87 -9.07 1.87 1.71
CA LEU A 87 -9.78 0.86 0.91
C LEU A 87 -11.28 1.17 0.82
N THR A 88 -11.96 1.41 1.94
CA THR A 88 -13.42 1.53 1.96
C THR A 88 -13.95 2.87 1.45
N THR A 89 -13.10 3.90 1.34
CA THR A 89 -13.52 5.24 0.93
C THR A 89 -13.00 5.67 -0.44
N ARG A 90 -11.91 5.06 -0.94
CA ARG A 90 -11.24 5.46 -2.19
C ARG A 90 -11.32 4.43 -3.31
N VAL A 91 -11.87 3.23 -3.05
CA VAL A 91 -11.91 2.10 -3.99
C VAL A 91 -13.32 1.87 -4.52
N ASP A 92 -13.47 1.81 -5.83
CA ASP A 92 -14.52 1.03 -6.48
C ASP A 92 -13.97 -0.37 -6.78
N ALA A 93 -14.62 -1.41 -6.25
CA ALA A 93 -14.06 -2.75 -6.22
C ALA A 93 -13.72 -3.31 -7.62
N ALA A 94 -14.57 -3.04 -8.63
CA ALA A 94 -14.35 -3.55 -9.97
C ALA A 94 -13.32 -2.72 -10.76
N ARG A 95 -13.40 -1.38 -10.65
CA ARG A 95 -12.51 -0.47 -11.39
C ARG A 95 -11.07 -0.50 -10.87
N ASP A 96 -10.91 -0.55 -9.55
CA ASP A 96 -9.64 -0.28 -8.89
C ASP A 96 -8.90 -1.54 -8.41
N THR A 97 -9.49 -2.71 -8.66
CA THR A 97 -8.83 -4.01 -8.44
C THR A 97 -8.24 -4.52 -9.75
N LEU A 98 -6.95 -4.82 -9.74
CA LEU A 98 -6.23 -5.50 -10.81
C LEU A 98 -5.98 -6.95 -10.40
N ILE A 99 -6.40 -7.90 -11.23
CA ILE A 99 -6.05 -9.31 -11.09
C ILE A 99 -5.16 -9.70 -12.27
N VAL A 100 -4.01 -10.29 -11.97
CA VAL A 100 -3.11 -10.87 -12.98
C VAL A 100 -3.04 -12.36 -12.74
N GLU A 101 -3.50 -13.14 -13.71
CA GLU A 101 -3.55 -14.59 -13.65
C GLU A 101 -2.23 -15.22 -14.16
N ASN A 102 -2.05 -16.50 -13.86
CA ASN A 102 -0.92 -17.31 -14.37
C ASN A 102 0.46 -16.71 -14.05
N THR A 103 0.64 -16.22 -12.83
CA THR A 103 1.89 -15.66 -12.33
C THR A 103 2.62 -16.65 -11.41
N PRO A 104 3.96 -16.55 -11.28
CA PRO A 104 4.72 -17.39 -10.35
C PRO A 104 4.31 -17.16 -8.90
N ILE A 105 4.05 -18.22 -8.15
CA ILE A 105 3.70 -18.21 -6.73
C ILE A 105 4.61 -19.19 -5.99
N ASP A 106 4.74 -19.02 -4.68
CA ASP A 106 5.42 -19.97 -3.81
C ASP A 106 4.85 -21.40 -4.00
N TYR A 107 5.73 -22.37 -4.24
CA TYR A 107 5.37 -23.78 -4.46
C TYR A 107 4.61 -24.37 -3.26
N LEU A 108 4.90 -23.90 -2.04
CA LEU A 108 4.25 -24.37 -0.80
C LEU A 108 2.89 -23.71 -0.54
N ASP A 109 2.48 -22.75 -1.37
CA ASP A 109 1.20 -22.08 -1.21
C ASP A 109 0.05 -22.90 -1.82
N PHE A 110 -0.53 -23.76 -0.99
CA PHE A 110 -1.65 -24.64 -1.33
C PHE A 110 -2.95 -23.92 -1.68
N ALA A 111 -3.05 -22.59 -1.49
CA ALA A 111 -4.21 -21.81 -1.93
C ALA A 111 -4.12 -21.44 -3.42
N SER A 112 -2.98 -21.69 -4.08
CA SER A 112 -2.86 -21.60 -5.53
C SER A 112 -3.53 -22.80 -6.22
N PRO A 113 -4.10 -22.61 -7.43
CA PRO A 113 -4.77 -23.70 -8.15
C PRO A 113 -3.79 -24.79 -8.61
N VAL A 114 -2.54 -24.42 -8.88
CA VAL A 114 -1.46 -25.32 -9.33
C VAL A 114 -0.20 -24.94 -8.57
N ALA A 115 0.56 -25.93 -8.10
CA ALA A 115 1.80 -25.68 -7.37
C ALA A 115 2.77 -24.79 -8.19
N GLY A 116 3.17 -23.66 -7.63
CA GLY A 116 4.06 -22.70 -8.28
C GLY A 116 3.38 -21.68 -9.21
N LEU A 117 2.07 -21.81 -9.47
CA LEU A 117 1.34 -20.97 -10.43
C LEU A 117 -0.03 -20.52 -9.88
N GLY A 118 -0.27 -19.22 -9.85
CA GLY A 118 -1.54 -18.68 -9.40
C GLY A 118 -1.78 -17.25 -9.85
N SER A 119 -2.67 -16.53 -9.16
CA SER A 119 -2.96 -15.13 -9.46
C SER A 119 -2.33 -14.19 -8.43
N LYS A 120 -2.23 -12.92 -8.83
CA LYS A 120 -1.92 -11.79 -7.95
C LYS A 120 -3.00 -10.74 -8.05
N MET A 121 -3.22 -10.04 -6.95
CA MET A 121 -4.22 -8.98 -6.84
C MET A 121 -3.56 -7.69 -6.36
N GLY A 122 -3.77 -6.60 -7.10
CA GLY A 122 -3.40 -5.25 -6.73
C GLY A 122 -4.66 -4.43 -6.52
N ILE A 123 -4.72 -3.64 -5.44
CA ILE A 123 -5.84 -2.74 -5.15
C ILE A 123 -5.31 -1.32 -5.09
N ASP A 124 -5.85 -0.45 -5.96
CA ASP A 124 -5.54 0.96 -5.99
C ASP A 124 -6.48 1.71 -5.02
N ALA A 125 -6.03 1.89 -3.79
CA ALA A 125 -6.69 2.68 -2.76
C ALA A 125 -6.21 4.13 -2.72
N THR A 126 -5.62 4.65 -3.79
CA THR A 126 -5.25 6.08 -3.90
C THR A 126 -6.45 6.96 -4.23
N ASN A 127 -6.34 8.26 -3.99
CA ASN A 127 -7.29 9.26 -4.44
C ASN A 127 -7.42 9.24 -5.96
N LYS A 128 -8.65 9.26 -6.48
CA LYS A 128 -8.91 9.18 -7.92
C LYS A 128 -8.94 10.57 -8.55
N TRP A 129 -8.17 10.73 -9.62
CA TRP A 129 -7.99 11.97 -10.36
C TRP A 129 -8.99 12.08 -11.52
N PRO A 130 -9.15 13.24 -12.18
CA PRO A 130 -10.20 13.46 -13.19
C PRO A 130 -10.24 12.46 -14.36
N ALA A 131 -9.13 11.81 -14.71
CA ALA A 131 -9.10 10.79 -15.75
C ALA A 131 -9.51 9.37 -15.25
N GLU A 132 -9.58 9.17 -13.94
CA GLU A 132 -9.94 7.89 -13.29
C GLU A 132 -11.41 7.88 -12.82
N THR A 133 -11.99 9.06 -12.64
CA THR A 133 -13.38 9.23 -12.20
C THR A 133 -13.96 10.55 -12.73
N SER A 134 -15.24 10.54 -13.08
CA SER A 134 -15.99 11.76 -13.44
C SER A 134 -16.65 12.44 -12.24
N ARG A 135 -16.54 11.86 -11.04
CA ARG A 135 -17.16 12.38 -9.82
C ARG A 135 -16.25 13.42 -9.16
N ALA A 136 -16.85 14.42 -8.51
CA ALA A 136 -16.13 15.27 -7.58
C ALA A 136 -15.56 14.41 -6.44
N TRP A 137 -14.24 14.49 -6.20
CA TRP A 137 -13.57 13.68 -5.21
C TRP A 137 -13.66 14.31 -3.82
N GLY A 138 -13.72 13.46 -2.79
CA GLY A 138 -13.80 13.90 -1.40
C GLY A 138 -12.53 14.62 -0.94
N ARG A 139 -12.68 15.57 -0.01
CA ARG A 139 -11.54 16.21 0.66
C ARG A 139 -11.33 15.57 2.02
N THR A 140 -10.15 15.01 2.26
CA THR A 140 -9.78 14.43 3.55
C THR A 140 -9.87 15.50 4.65
N ILE A 141 -10.44 15.12 5.80
CA ILE A 141 -10.47 15.96 6.99
C ILE A 141 -9.06 15.97 7.58
N ALA A 142 -8.49 17.15 7.76
CA ALA A 142 -7.19 17.34 8.39
C ALA A 142 -7.32 18.34 9.55
N MET A 143 -6.68 18.02 10.68
CA MET A 143 -6.56 18.98 11.79
C MET A 143 -5.60 20.10 11.39
N GLN A 144 -5.94 21.34 11.74
CA GLN A 144 -5.04 22.48 11.53
C GLN A 144 -3.74 22.28 12.31
N ALA A 145 -2.60 22.53 11.67
CA ALA A 145 -1.28 22.30 12.25
C ALA A 145 -1.08 23.06 13.57
N GLU A 146 -1.62 24.28 13.68
CA GLU A 146 -1.59 25.07 14.91
C GLU A 146 -2.30 24.37 16.07
N VAL A 147 -3.48 23.81 15.83
CA VAL A 147 -4.27 23.08 16.84
C VAL A 147 -3.53 21.82 17.26
N LYS A 148 -3.02 21.03 16.30
CA LYS A 148 -2.25 19.82 16.59
C LYS A 148 -1.03 20.13 17.46
N ASN A 149 -0.22 21.11 17.04
CA ASN A 149 0.99 21.51 17.76
C ASN A 149 0.69 22.04 19.17
N ARG A 150 -0.44 22.74 19.36
CA ARG A 150 -0.87 23.22 20.68
C ARG A 150 -1.24 22.04 21.58
N VAL A 151 -2.02 21.08 21.08
CA VAL A 151 -2.44 19.91 21.85
C VAL A 151 -1.24 19.03 22.19
N ASP A 152 -0.30 18.80 21.27
CA ASP A 152 0.90 18.00 21.51
C ASP A 152 1.77 18.57 22.66
N ARG A 153 1.85 19.90 22.78
CA ARG A 153 2.54 20.56 23.91
C ARG A 153 1.82 20.34 25.23
N LEU A 154 0.49 20.47 25.22
CA LEU A 154 -0.34 20.29 26.41
C LEU A 154 -0.41 18.82 26.84
N TRP A 155 -0.26 17.87 25.92
CA TRP A 155 -0.46 16.44 26.15
C TRP A 155 0.33 15.91 27.35
N LYS A 156 1.58 16.38 27.53
CA LYS A 156 2.45 15.99 28.64
C LYS A 156 1.93 16.41 30.01
N ASP A 157 1.14 17.49 30.07
CA ASP A 157 0.65 18.10 31.29
C ASP A 157 -0.76 17.60 31.66
N LEU A 158 -1.44 16.88 30.76
CA LEU A 158 -2.83 16.45 30.94
C LEU A 158 -2.98 15.19 31.82
N GLY A 159 -1.89 14.46 32.10
CA GLY A 159 -1.93 13.25 32.92
C GLY A 159 -2.75 12.10 32.29
N LEU A 160 -2.88 12.09 30.96
CA LEU A 160 -3.58 11.10 30.15
C LEU A 160 -2.61 10.25 29.33
#